data_AF-A0A957R4T4-F1
#
_entry.id   AF-A0A957R4T4-F1
#
_cell.length_a   1.000
_cell.length_b   1.000
_cell.length_c   1.000
_cell.angle_alpha   90.00
_cell.angle_beta   90.00
_cell.angle_gamma   90.00
#
_symmetry.space_group_name_H-M   'P 1'
#
loop_
_entity.id
_entity.type
_entity.pdbx_description
1 polymer ?
#
loop_
_entity_poly.entity_id
_entity_poly.type
_entity_poly.pdbx_seq_one_letter_code
_entity_poly.pdbx_strand_id
1 'polypeptide(L)'
;MSIMQEGEPTPMSANTRIHKLVLLCVIIALGAFLRLHQLDILPPGDSHDPAQYGVDALQILDGARPVYLPENYGREAMFSYIVALIYYFMGPS
;
A
#
# COMPACT_ATOMS: atom_id res chain seq x y z
N MET A 1 -1.32 39.26 -38.03
CA MET A 1 -2.02 38.40 -37.05
C MET A 1 -1.59 36.96 -37.35
N SER A 2 -0.42 36.53 -36.84
CA SER A 2 0.13 35.19 -37.10
C SER A 2 -0.46 34.25 -36.06
N ILE A 3 -1.30 33.31 -36.49
CA ILE A 3 -1.87 32.28 -35.63
C ILE A 3 -0.71 31.35 -35.23
N MET A 4 -0.44 31.29 -33.92
CA MET A 4 0.46 30.32 -33.30
C MET A 4 -0.12 28.93 -33.58
N GLN A 5 0.58 28.14 -34.38
CA GLN A 5 0.25 26.75 -34.66
C GLN A 5 0.65 25.95 -33.40
N GLU A 6 -0.33 25.58 -32.57
CA GLU A 6 -0.08 24.71 -31.42
C GLU A 6 0.46 23.36 -31.92
N GLY A 7 1.63 22.98 -31.41
CA GLY A 7 2.27 21.72 -31.78
C GLY A 7 1.45 20.54 -31.28
N GLU A 8 0.86 19.79 -32.20
CA GLU A 8 0.20 18.51 -31.92
C GLU A 8 1.14 17.59 -31.11
N PRO A 9 0.66 16.96 -30.02
CA PRO A 9 1.49 16.11 -29.18
C PRO A 9 1.96 14.90 -30.00
N THR A 10 3.27 14.84 -30.29
CA THR A 10 3.85 13.74 -31.07
C THR A 10 3.51 12.39 -30.44
N PRO A 11 2.92 11.44 -31.20
CA PRO A 11 2.57 10.14 -30.65
C PRO A 11 3.85 9.39 -30.29
N MET A 12 4.03 9.16 -29.00
CA MET A 12 5.20 8.47 -28.47
C MET A 12 5.28 7.05 -29.06
N SER A 13 6.41 6.70 -29.67
CA SER A 13 6.60 5.40 -30.32
C SER A 13 6.29 4.25 -29.35
N ALA A 14 5.71 3.16 -29.88
CA ALA A 14 5.34 1.99 -29.07
C ALA A 14 6.52 1.44 -28.28
N ASN A 15 7.74 1.48 -28.85
CA ASN A 15 8.96 1.07 -28.17
C ASN A 15 9.26 1.95 -26.96
N THR A 16 9.16 3.28 -27.08
CA THR A 16 9.40 4.18 -25.94
C THR A 16 8.37 3.98 -24.82
N ARG A 17 7.11 3.65 -25.16
CA ARG A 17 6.07 3.28 -24.17
C ARG A 17 6.45 2.01 -23.42
N ILE A 18 6.84 0.95 -24.12
CA ILE A 18 7.21 -0.34 -23.49
C ILE A 18 8.42 -0.17 -22.58
N HIS A 19 9.47 0.55 -23.01
CA HIS A 19 10.64 0.79 -22.16
C HIS A 19 10.29 1.53 -20.87
N LYS A 20 9.39 2.52 -20.94
CA LYS A 20 8.91 3.23 -19.75
C LYS A 20 8.12 2.31 -18.82
N LEU A 21 7.26 1.46 -19.36
CA LEU A 21 6.49 0.48 -18.56
C LEU A 21 7.42 -0.55 -17.90
N VAL A 22 8.40 -1.08 -18.65
CA VAL A 22 9.38 -2.02 -18.10
C VAL A 22 10.19 -1.35 -17.00
N LEU A 23 10.68 -0.13 -17.22
CA LEU A 23 11.42 0.62 -16.19
C LEU A 23 10.56 0.85 -14.94
N LEU A 24 9.29 1.23 -15.11
CA LEU A 24 8.36 1.40 -14.01
C LEU A 24 8.14 0.09 -13.23
N CYS A 25 7.92 -1.01 -13.94
CA CYS A 25 7.78 -2.33 -13.33
C CYS A 25 9.04 -2.74 -12.54
N VAL A 26 10.23 -2.47 -13.08
CA VAL A 26 11.50 -2.74 -12.40
C VAL A 26 11.64 -1.91 -11.12
N ILE A 27 11.29 -0.62 -11.16
CA ILE A 27 11.33 0.25 -9.98
C ILE A 27 10.37 -0.25 -8.90
N ILE A 28 9.14 -0.61 -9.28
CA ILE A 28 8.14 -1.15 -8.34
C ILE A 28 8.61 -2.48 -7.76
N ALA A 29 9.12 -3.39 -8.60
CA ALA A 29 9.60 -4.70 -8.16
C ALA A 29 10.80 -4.57 -7.21
N LEU A 30 11.74 -3.65 -7.50
CA LEU A 30 12.87 -3.38 -6.62
C LEU A 30 12.42 -2.78 -5.29
N GLY A 31 11.48 -1.83 -5.31
CA GLY A 31 10.91 -1.25 -4.08
C GLY A 31 10.16 -2.29 -3.24
N ALA A 32 9.40 -3.17 -3.88
CA ALA A 32 8.73 -4.30 -3.22
C ALA A 32 9.76 -5.28 -2.63
N PHE A 33 10.79 -5.65 -3.39
CA PHE A 33 11.86 -6.51 -2.91
C PHE A 33 12.53 -5.91 -1.68
N LEU A 34 12.98 -4.66 -1.72
CA LEU A 34 13.63 -4.02 -0.57
C LEU A 34 12.71 -3.89 0.65
N ARG A 35 11.40 -3.76 0.46
CA ARG A 35 10.43 -3.63 1.56
C ARG A 35 10.03 -4.98 2.16
N LEU A 36 10.02 -6.04 1.37
CA LEU A 36 9.57 -7.37 1.79
C LEU A 36 10.75 -8.30 2.17
N HIS A 37 11.93 -8.04 1.64
CA HIS A 37 13.12 -8.85 1.88
C HIS A 37 13.59 -8.66 3.33
N GLN A 38 13.48 -9.73 4.12
CA GLN A 38 13.76 -9.82 5.56
C GLN A 38 12.66 -9.36 6.53
N LEU A 39 11.39 -9.32 6.09
CA LEU A 39 10.25 -9.14 7.00
C LEU A 39 10.17 -10.22 8.10
N ASP A 40 10.73 -11.40 7.84
CA ASP A 40 10.75 -12.57 8.72
C ASP A 40 11.90 -12.56 9.75
N ILE A 41 12.97 -11.82 9.46
CA ILE A 41 14.20 -11.83 10.26
C ILE A 41 14.40 -10.52 11.04
N LEU A 42 13.83 -9.40 10.57
CA LEU A 42 13.89 -8.16 11.32
C LEU A 42 13.09 -8.30 12.63
N PRO A 43 13.70 -7.98 13.79
CA PRO A 43 12.95 -7.96 15.04
C PRO A 43 11.77 -7.00 14.88
N PRO A 44 10.57 -7.34 15.41
CA PRO A 44 9.42 -6.45 15.35
C PRO A 44 9.87 -5.12 15.92
N GLY A 45 9.90 -4.10 15.06
CA GLY A 45 10.34 -2.77 15.46
C GLY A 45 9.51 -2.32 16.66
N ASP A 46 10.09 -1.48 17.51
CA ASP A 46 9.48 -0.89 18.73
C ASP A 46 8.26 0.03 18.42
N SER A 47 7.68 -0.14 17.23
CA SER A 47 6.55 0.57 16.68
C SER A 47 5.28 -0.05 17.26
N HIS A 48 4.85 0.50 18.39
CA HIS A 48 3.55 0.20 18.99
C HIS A 48 2.39 0.37 17.99
N ASP A 49 2.52 1.29 17.02
CA ASP A 49 1.47 1.61 16.05
C ASP A 49 1.06 0.42 15.15
N PRO A 50 1.96 -0.27 14.40
CA PRO A 50 1.59 -1.43 13.59
C PRO A 50 1.03 -2.61 14.40
N ALA A 51 1.51 -2.84 15.62
CA ALA A 51 0.98 -3.90 16.49
C ALA A 51 -0.47 -3.61 16.91
N GLN A 52 -0.82 -2.36 17.21
CA GLN A 52 -2.19 -1.99 17.55
C GLN A 52 -3.15 -2.25 16.38
N TYR A 53 -2.76 -1.97 15.13
CA TYR A 53 -3.61 -2.30 13.98
C TYR A 53 -3.82 -3.81 13.80
N GLY A 54 -2.81 -4.63 14.11
CA GLY A 54 -2.96 -6.09 14.11
C GLY A 54 -3.97 -6.56 15.17
N VAL A 55 -3.89 -5.98 16.37
CA VAL A 55 -4.86 -6.27 17.45
C VAL A 55 -6.27 -5.82 17.09
N ASP A 56 -6.43 -4.62 16.54
CA ASP A 56 -7.73 -4.11 16.07
C ASP A 56 -8.31 -5.01 14.97
N ALA A 57 -7.46 -5.45 14.03
CA ALA A 57 -7.85 -6.34 12.94
C ALA A 57 -8.31 -7.70 13.44
N LEU A 58 -7.62 -8.27 14.44
CA LEU A 58 -8.03 -9.53 15.08
C LEU A 58 -9.38 -9.39 15.80
N GLN A 59 -9.61 -8.29 16.51
CA GLN A 59 -10.92 -8.02 17.13
C GLN A 59 -12.04 -7.90 16.09
N ILE A 60 -11.76 -7.25 14.95
CA ILE A 60 -12.72 -7.15 13.85
C ILE A 60 -13.04 -8.54 13.27
N LEU A 61 -12.03 -9.38 13.08
CA LEU A 61 -12.21 -10.76 12.60
C LEU A 61 -13.00 -11.62 13.59
N ASP A 62 -12.87 -11.36 14.90
CA ASP A 62 -13.66 -12.00 15.96
C ASP A 62 -15.13 -11.49 16.02
N GLY A 63 -15.47 -10.52 15.16
CA GLY A 63 -16.84 -10.02 14.98
C GLY A 63 -17.10 -8.63 15.56
N ALA A 64 -16.08 -7.98 16.13
CA ALA A 64 -16.20 -6.58 16.53
C ALA A 64 -16.44 -5.69 15.31
N ARG A 65 -17.31 -4.69 15.45
CA ARG A 65 -17.58 -3.69 14.41
C ARG A 65 -17.37 -2.27 14.93
N PRO A 66 -16.13 -1.92 15.35
CA PRO A 66 -15.84 -0.59 15.83
C PRO A 66 -16.05 0.43 14.71
N VAL A 67 -16.72 1.53 15.04
CA VAL A 67 -16.80 2.73 14.18
C VAL A 67 -15.70 3.72 14.56
N TYR A 68 -15.21 3.64 15.80
CA TYR A 68 -14.16 4.46 16.36
C TYR A 68 -13.29 3.61 17.30
N LEU A 69 -11.96 3.78 17.23
CA LEU A 69 -10.99 3.00 18.00
C LEU A 69 -10.38 3.88 19.10
N PRO A 70 -11.02 3.98 20.29
CA PRO A 70 -10.52 4.82 21.39
C PRO A 70 -9.17 4.35 21.92
N GLU A 71 -8.90 3.04 21.88
CA GLU A 71 -7.64 2.43 22.36
C GLU A 71 -6.45 2.72 21.42
N ASN A 72 -6.74 3.01 20.14
CA ASN A 72 -5.74 3.38 19.14
C ASN A 72 -5.69 4.91 18.97
N TYR A 73 -5.60 5.63 20.09
CA TYR A 73 -5.56 7.11 20.14
C TYR A 73 -6.76 7.81 19.47
N GLY A 74 -7.90 7.13 19.41
CA GLY A 74 -9.09 7.68 18.77
C GLY A 74 -9.03 7.69 17.24
N ARG A 75 -8.45 6.64 16.65
CA ARG A 75 -8.35 6.50 15.18
C ARG A 75 -9.62 5.99 14.52
N GLU A 76 -9.70 6.29 13.23
CA GLU A 76 -10.76 5.81 12.34
C GLU A 76 -10.60 4.31 12.04
N ALA A 77 -11.71 3.57 12.04
CA ALA A 77 -11.70 2.12 11.90
C ALA A 77 -11.40 1.63 10.47
N MET A 78 -11.48 2.49 9.45
CA MET A 78 -11.39 2.08 8.04
C MET A 78 -10.07 1.37 7.73
N PHE A 79 -8.95 1.86 8.27
CA PHE A 79 -7.66 1.22 8.05
C PHE A 79 -7.60 -0.17 8.71
N SER A 80 -8.09 -0.31 9.96
CA SER A 80 -8.15 -1.60 10.66
C SER A 80 -9.06 -2.62 9.95
N TYR A 81 -10.14 -2.19 9.29
CA TYR A 81 -10.94 -3.08 8.43
C TYR A 81 -10.18 -3.58 7.20
N ILE A 82 -9.35 -2.74 6.58
CA ILE A 82 -8.50 -3.16 5.46
C ILE A 82 -7.46 -4.17 5.94
N VAL A 83 -6.84 -3.92 7.10
CA VAL A 83 -5.89 -4.86 7.72
C VAL A 83 -6.58 -6.18 8.06
N ALA A 84 -7.79 -6.15 8.64
CA ALA A 84 -8.59 -7.33 8.91
C ALA A 84 -8.89 -8.13 7.64
N LEU A 85 -9.23 -7.46 6.54
CA LEU A 85 -9.47 -8.12 5.25
C LEU A 85 -8.19 -8.81 4.73
N ILE A 86 -7.03 -8.17 4.85
CA ILE A 86 -5.76 -8.76 4.45
C ILE A 86 -5.43 -9.99 5.33
N TYR A 87 -5.62 -9.88 6.64
CA TYR A 87 -5.42 -10.98 7.59
C TYR A 87 -6.39 -12.14 7.35
N TYR A 88 -7.62 -11.86 6.90
CA TYR A 88 -8.57 -12.90 6.50
C TYR A 88 -8.02 -13.77 5.35
N PHE A 89 -7.36 -13.17 4.37
CA PHE A 89 -6.82 -13.91 3.22
C PHE A 89 -5.44 -14.53 3.47
N MET A 90 -4.57 -13.85 4.23
CA MET A 90 -3.18 -14.28 4.43
C MET A 90 -2.97 -15.08 5.72
N GLY A 91 -3.92 -15.02 6.65
CA GLY A 91 -3.76 -15.46 8.04
C GLY A 91 -3.01 -14.42 8.88
N PRO A 92 -3.35 -14.29 10.18
CA PRO A 92 -2.55 -13.48 11.09
C PRO A 92 -1.20 -14.17 11.33
N SER A 93 -0.10 -13.46 11.07
CA SER A 93 1.29 -13.91 11.24
C SER A 93 1.87 -13.48 12.58
#